data_AF-A0A7D8Z2D3-F1
#
_entry.id   AF-A0A7D8Z2D3-F1
#
_cell.length_a   1.000
_cell.length_b   1.000
_cell.length_c   1.000
_cell.angle_alpha   90.00
_cell.angle_beta   90.00
_cell.angle_gamma   90.00
#
_symmetry.space_group_name_H-M   'P 1'
#
loop_
_entity.id
_entity.type
_entity.pdbx_description
1 polymer ?
#
loop_
_entity_poly.entity_id
_entity_poly.type
_entity_poly.pdbx_seq_one_letter_code
_entity_poly.pdbx_strand_id
1 'polypeptide(L)'
;VKGIELPKTAKYNTHFAQYLTGLIEGDGTIHVPKTERSIKGTLNYPSIQIVFHLKDLPLALLIQKELGHGSLSKKKGANAYIYTVNNLDGLILLVSLLNEADGHFSLRSTESGKYPKIECKFELSQRRKDQNERDNLFFLNEIAICFESLVKLIRNDSNNPQYRVRTTNLKGNLAVINYLTKYPLFGTKYSDYKD
;
A
#
# COMPACT_ATOMS: atom_id res chain seq x y z
N VAL A 1 -27.20 -13.97 7.62
CA VAL A 1 -25.79 -13.52 7.46
C VAL A 1 -25.72 -12.08 7.93
N LYS A 2 -25.09 -11.82 9.08
CA LYS A 2 -24.96 -10.44 9.59
C LYS A 2 -24.13 -9.65 8.59
N GLY A 3 -24.73 -8.61 8.01
CA GLY A 3 -24.03 -7.69 7.13
C GLY A 3 -22.85 -7.10 7.90
N ILE A 4 -21.66 -7.20 7.31
CA ILE A 4 -20.49 -6.46 7.78
C ILE A 4 -20.80 -5.00 7.46
N GLU A 5 -21.14 -4.22 8.48
CA GLU A 5 -21.22 -2.77 8.35
C GLU A 5 -19.83 -2.26 7.93
N LEU A 6 -19.79 -1.57 6.79
CA LEU A 6 -18.60 -0.88 6.31
C LEU A 6 -18.09 0.05 7.43
N PRO A 7 -16.79 0.02 7.78
CA PRO A 7 -16.24 0.99 8.72
C PRO A 7 -16.54 2.39 8.19
N LYS A 8 -17.12 3.25 9.05
CA LYS A 8 -17.46 4.64 8.73
C LYS A 8 -16.26 5.29 8.02
N THR A 9 -16.42 5.51 6.72
CA THR A 9 -15.35 5.95 5.83
C THR A 9 -14.95 7.38 6.18
N ALA A 10 -13.87 7.53 6.92
CA ALA A 10 -13.25 8.83 7.13
C ALA A 10 -12.76 9.34 5.76
N LYS A 11 -13.44 10.38 5.25
CA LYS A 11 -12.94 11.20 4.14
C LYS A 11 -11.65 11.88 4.61
N TYR A 12 -10.51 11.24 4.42
CA TYR A 12 -9.22 11.90 4.62
C TYR A 12 -9.04 12.98 3.56
N ASN A 13 -8.43 14.10 3.96
CA ASN A 13 -8.05 15.15 3.02
C ASN A 13 -7.03 14.56 2.02
N THR A 14 -7.31 14.68 0.71
CA THR A 14 -6.44 14.17 -0.37
C THR A 14 -5.00 14.64 -0.22
N HIS A 15 -4.77 15.87 0.27
CA HIS A 15 -3.42 16.38 0.52
C HIS A 15 -2.73 15.70 1.71
N PHE A 16 -3.47 15.35 2.76
CA PHE A 16 -2.93 14.61 3.89
C PHE A 16 -2.58 13.17 3.50
N ALA A 17 -3.46 12.51 2.73
CA ALA A 17 -3.21 11.18 2.16
C ALA A 17 -1.93 11.17 1.32
N GLN A 18 -1.80 12.09 0.36
CA GLN A 18 -0.61 12.19 -0.50
C GLN A 18 0.67 12.47 0.30
N TYR A 19 0.60 13.39 1.27
CA TYR A 19 1.73 13.71 2.14
C TYR A 19 2.17 12.49 2.97
N LEU A 20 1.22 11.82 3.61
CA LEU A 20 1.49 10.65 4.45
C LEU A 20 2.05 9.50 3.62
N THR A 21 1.51 9.26 2.42
CA THR A 21 2.03 8.22 1.54
C THR A 21 3.46 8.52 1.10
N GLY A 22 3.78 9.76 0.71
CA GLY A 22 5.15 10.15 0.39
C GLY A 22 6.10 10.03 1.59
N LEU A 23 5.63 10.34 2.80
CA LEU A 23 6.40 10.17 4.03
C LEU A 23 6.66 8.69 4.34
N ILE A 24 5.68 7.81 4.14
CA ILE A 24 5.84 6.35 4.30
C ILE A 24 6.79 5.80 3.23
N GLU A 25 6.77 6.31 2.01
CA GLU A 25 7.66 5.86 0.94
C GLU A 25 9.13 6.27 1.19
N GLY A 26 9.33 7.45 1.78
CA GLY A 26 10.64 7.99 2.15
C GLY A 26 11.20 7.38 3.44
N ASP A 27 10.52 7.64 4.56
CA ASP A 27 11.00 7.34 5.91
C ASP A 27 10.28 6.14 6.55
N GLY A 28 9.31 5.57 5.84
CA GLY A 28 8.54 4.43 6.32
C GLY A 28 9.27 3.11 6.20
N THR A 29 8.85 2.15 7.02
CA THR A 29 9.31 0.78 7.02
C THR A 29 8.11 -0.13 7.22
N ILE A 30 7.88 -1.00 6.25
CA ILE A 30 6.89 -2.07 6.37
C ILE A 30 7.61 -3.30 6.94
N HIS A 31 7.26 -3.67 8.15
CA HIS A 31 7.72 -4.90 8.79
C HIS A 31 6.67 -5.99 8.59
N VAL A 32 6.97 -6.99 7.76
CA VAL A 32 6.17 -8.20 7.62
C VAL A 32 6.90 -9.35 8.33
N PRO A 33 6.31 -9.94 9.38
CA PRO A 33 6.96 -11.02 10.11
C PRO A 33 7.04 -12.29 9.26
N LYS A 34 8.20 -12.95 9.28
CA LYS A 34 8.46 -14.19 8.52
C LYS A 34 7.86 -15.44 9.18
N THR A 35 7.49 -15.34 10.46
CA THR A 35 6.90 -16.42 11.25
C THR A 35 5.66 -15.89 11.95
N GLU A 36 4.60 -16.69 12.01
CA GLU A 36 3.35 -16.29 12.68
C GLU A 36 3.53 -16.01 14.17
N ARG A 37 4.51 -16.67 14.81
CA ARG A 37 4.82 -16.52 16.23
C ARG A 37 6.30 -16.30 16.46
N SER A 38 6.61 -15.57 17.54
CA SER A 38 7.96 -15.45 18.06
C SER A 38 8.40 -16.74 18.76
N ILE A 39 9.69 -16.84 19.06
CA ILE A 39 10.28 -17.95 19.85
C ILE A 39 9.61 -18.04 21.24
N LYS A 40 9.01 -16.94 21.73
CA LYS A 40 8.28 -16.85 23.01
C LYS A 40 6.77 -17.10 22.87
N GLY A 41 6.29 -17.49 21.68
CA GLY A 41 4.89 -17.83 21.42
C GLY A 41 3.94 -16.65 21.19
N THR A 42 4.41 -15.40 21.25
CA THR A 42 3.61 -14.22 20.89
C THR A 42 3.34 -14.16 19.40
N LEU A 43 2.10 -13.80 19.01
CA LEU A 43 1.70 -13.56 17.63
C LEU A 43 2.48 -12.36 17.06
N ASN A 44 3.10 -12.57 15.90
CA ASN A 44 3.74 -11.50 15.17
C ASN A 44 2.74 -10.90 14.18
N TYR A 45 2.51 -9.60 14.30
CA TYR A 45 1.67 -8.87 13.37
C TYR A 45 2.52 -8.04 12.41
N PRO A 46 2.09 -7.87 11.15
CA PRO A 46 2.67 -6.87 10.28
C PRO A 46 2.56 -5.48 10.92
N SER A 47 3.53 -4.62 10.65
CA SER A 47 3.48 -3.23 11.12
C SER A 47 4.07 -2.28 10.09
N ILE A 48 3.49 -1.10 9.99
CA ILE A 48 4.07 0.02 9.23
C ILE A 48 4.63 0.99 10.26
N GLN A 49 5.90 1.34 10.10
CA GLN A 49 6.62 2.19 11.03
C GLN A 49 7.18 3.40 10.31
N ILE A 50 7.15 4.57 10.94
CA ILE A 50 7.82 5.78 10.45
C ILE A 50 8.71 6.29 11.57
N VAL A 51 9.97 6.59 11.25
CA VAL A 51 10.93 7.11 12.23
C VAL A 51 10.99 8.62 12.11
N PHE A 52 10.69 9.31 13.22
CA PHE A 52 10.77 10.76 13.33
C PHE A 52 11.94 11.16 14.21
N HIS A 53 12.62 12.26 13.88
CA HIS A 53 13.61 12.85 14.79
C HIS A 53 12.92 13.47 16.01
N LEU A 54 13.62 13.63 17.14
CA LEU A 54 13.08 14.17 18.39
C LEU A 54 12.38 15.53 18.21
N LYS A 55 12.93 16.38 17.31
CA LYS A 55 12.39 17.71 16.99
C LYS A 55 11.05 17.63 16.24
N ASP A 56 10.79 16.54 15.53
CA ASP A 56 9.60 16.34 14.70
C ASP A 56 8.50 15.57 15.43
N LEU A 57 8.61 15.42 16.75
CA LEU A 57 7.56 14.85 17.59
C LEU A 57 6.19 15.53 17.39
N PRO A 58 6.07 16.87 17.27
CA PRO A 58 4.78 17.51 17.01
C PRO A 58 4.12 17.03 15.71
N LEU A 59 4.92 16.82 14.65
CA LEU A 59 4.44 16.29 13.38
C LEU A 59 3.94 14.85 13.54
N ALA A 60 4.70 14.02 14.26
CA ALA A 60 4.34 12.63 14.52
C ALA A 60 3.01 12.53 15.31
N LEU A 61 2.81 13.41 16.30
CA LEU A 61 1.56 13.50 17.07
C LEU A 61 0.38 13.97 16.22
N LEU A 62 0.61 14.91 15.29
CA LEU A 62 -0.41 15.36 14.35
C LEU A 62 -0.84 14.23 13.43
N ILE A 63 0.12 13.49 12.84
CA ILE A 63 -0.16 12.33 11.98
C ILE A 63 -0.93 11.25 12.75
N GLN A 64 -0.54 10.94 13.98
CA GLN A 64 -1.25 9.98 14.83
C GLN A 64 -2.70 10.43 15.10
N LYS A 65 -2.89 11.71 15.42
CA LYS A 65 -4.21 12.29 15.68
C LYS A 65 -5.11 12.23 14.45
N GLU A 66 -4.58 12.63 13.30
CA GLU A 66 -5.33 12.60 12.03
C GLU A 66 -5.68 11.16 11.65
N LEU A 67 -4.71 10.23 11.66
CA LEU A 67 -4.96 8.82 11.33
C LEU A 67 -5.89 8.09 12.30
N GLY A 68 -6.00 8.54 13.55
CA GLY A 68 -6.78 7.87 14.60
C GLY A 68 -6.28 6.47 14.99
N HIS A 69 -5.14 6.05 14.44
CA HIS A 69 -4.55 4.73 14.63
C HIS A 69 -3.07 4.86 15.03
N GLY A 70 -2.47 3.75 15.45
CA GLY A 70 -1.03 3.69 15.72
C GLY A 70 -0.61 4.23 17.09
N SER A 71 0.68 4.04 17.38
CA SER A 71 1.30 4.41 18.65
C SER A 71 2.70 4.99 18.42
N LEU A 72 3.09 5.94 19.27
CA LEU A 72 4.43 6.52 19.28
C LEU A 72 5.25 5.93 20.43
N SER A 73 6.47 5.51 20.11
CA SER A 73 7.43 5.04 21.11
C SER A 73 8.77 5.76 20.97
N LYS A 74 9.36 6.18 22.09
CA LYS A 74 10.70 6.78 22.09
C LYS A 74 11.75 5.70 21.93
N LYS A 75 12.68 5.86 20.97
CA LYS A 75 13.78 4.92 20.80
C LYS A 75 14.81 5.10 21.93
N LYS A 76 15.05 4.03 22.71
CA LYS A 76 16.04 4.07 23.80
C LYS A 76 17.43 4.39 23.24
N GLY A 77 18.10 5.38 23.84
CA GLY A 77 19.45 5.79 23.45
C GLY A 77 19.55 6.57 22.12
N ALA A 78 18.43 6.99 21.53
CA ALA A 78 18.42 7.79 20.30
C ALA A 78 17.47 8.97 20.39
N ASN A 79 17.80 10.06 19.67
CA ASN A 79 16.93 11.24 19.54
C ASN A 79 15.85 11.02 18.46
N ALA A 80 15.08 9.93 18.59
CA ALA A 80 14.08 9.55 17.62
C ALA A 80 12.83 8.95 18.27
N TYR A 81 11.68 9.16 17.62
CA TYR A 81 10.41 8.51 17.90
C TYR A 81 10.05 7.58 16.75
N ILE A 82 9.46 6.44 17.08
CA ILE A 82 8.96 5.48 16.10
C ILE A 82 7.45 5.49 16.21
N TYR A 83 6.80 5.95 15.15
CA TYR A 83 5.37 5.78 14.95
C TYR A 83 5.12 4.39 14.39
N THR A 84 4.26 3.59 15.02
CA THR A 84 3.98 2.21 14.64
C THR A 84 2.48 1.99 14.51
N VAL A 85 2.05 1.53 13.34
CA VAL A 85 0.69 1.05 13.09
C VAL A 85 0.74 -0.46 12.89
N ASN A 86 0.07 -1.20 13.77
CA ASN A 86 0.02 -2.67 13.77
C ASN A 86 -1.40 -3.23 14.00
N ASN A 87 -2.39 -2.36 14.21
CA ASN A 87 -3.78 -2.77 14.29
C ASN A 87 -4.33 -2.96 12.86
N LEU A 88 -5.25 -3.92 12.71
CA LEU A 88 -5.75 -4.34 11.40
C LEU A 88 -6.38 -3.18 10.61
N ASP A 89 -7.24 -2.39 11.24
CA ASP A 89 -7.96 -1.29 10.59
C ASP A 89 -7.00 -0.20 10.07
N GLY A 90 -6.02 0.18 10.90
CA GLY A 90 -4.99 1.14 10.53
C GLY A 90 -4.04 0.62 9.45
N LEU A 91 -3.70 -0.67 9.46
CA LEU A 91 -2.90 -1.27 8.40
C LEU A 91 -3.65 -1.30 7.07
N ILE A 92 -4.92 -1.67 7.09
CA ILE A 92 -5.79 -1.65 5.91
C ILE A 92 -5.87 -0.22 5.35
N LEU A 93 -6.08 0.77 6.22
CA LEU A 93 -6.12 2.17 5.84
C LEU A 93 -4.81 2.60 5.18
N LEU A 94 -3.65 2.35 5.80
CA LEU A 94 -2.36 2.73 5.23
C LEU A 94 -2.07 2.02 3.90
N VAL A 95 -2.44 0.76 3.76
CA VAL A 95 -2.29 0.03 2.49
C VAL A 95 -3.18 0.62 1.40
N SER A 96 -4.41 1.03 1.73
CA SER A 96 -5.29 1.72 0.77
C SER A 96 -4.69 3.05 0.28
N LEU A 97 -4.06 3.81 1.19
CA LEU A 97 -3.37 5.08 0.87
C LEU A 97 -2.10 4.87 0.02
N LEU A 98 -1.35 3.79 0.26
CA LEU A 98 -0.19 3.41 -0.55
C LEU A 98 -0.60 3.00 -1.97
N ASN A 99 -1.66 2.19 -2.10
CA ASN A 99 -2.22 1.82 -3.39
C ASN A 99 -2.74 3.05 -4.16
N GLU A 100 -3.26 4.06 -3.46
CA GLU A 100 -3.65 5.33 -4.08
C GLU A 100 -2.46 6.12 -4.63
N ALA A 101 -1.24 5.98 -4.13
CA ALA A 101 -0.07 6.64 -4.73
C ALA A 101 0.49 5.88 -5.94
N ASP A 102 0.66 4.57 -5.82
CA ASP A 102 1.40 3.78 -6.81
C ASP A 102 0.53 2.99 -7.81
N GLY A 103 -0.77 2.82 -7.52
CA GLY A 103 -1.69 2.08 -8.37
C GLY A 103 -2.09 2.87 -9.63
N HIS A 104 -2.09 2.23 -10.79
CA HIS A 104 -2.47 2.83 -12.06
C HIS A 104 -3.57 2.01 -12.74
N PHE A 105 -4.70 2.66 -13.03
CA PHE A 105 -5.78 2.09 -13.83
C PHE A 105 -5.66 2.60 -15.27
N SER A 106 -5.85 1.70 -16.23
CA SER A 106 -5.91 2.07 -17.64
C SER A 106 -6.95 1.23 -18.38
N LEU A 107 -7.74 1.89 -19.23
CA LEU A 107 -8.57 1.26 -20.25
C LEU A 107 -7.81 1.32 -21.58
N ARG A 108 -7.69 0.17 -22.24
CA ARG A 108 -7.13 0.08 -23.60
C ARG A 108 -8.21 -0.48 -24.52
N SER A 109 -8.62 0.32 -25.49
CA SER A 109 -9.34 -0.15 -26.68
C SER A 109 -8.32 -0.43 -27.79
N THR A 110 -8.49 -1.55 -28.49
CA THR A 110 -7.79 -1.80 -29.75
C THR A 110 -8.84 -1.92 -30.84
N GLU A 111 -8.89 -0.92 -31.72
CA GLU A 111 -9.81 -0.89 -32.88
C GLU A 111 -9.26 -1.67 -34.08
N SER A 112 -7.94 -1.86 -34.14
CA SER A 112 -7.25 -2.60 -35.20
C SER A 112 -7.08 -4.09 -34.85
N GLY A 113 -7.91 -4.93 -35.46
CA GLY A 113 -7.87 -6.39 -35.31
C GLY A 113 -9.16 -7.05 -35.83
N LYS A 114 -9.21 -8.38 -35.95
CA LYS A 114 -10.41 -9.11 -36.42
C LYS A 114 -11.63 -8.89 -35.48
N TYR A 115 -11.38 -8.58 -34.21
CA TYR A 115 -12.39 -8.22 -33.22
C TYR A 115 -11.88 -7.05 -32.36
N PRO A 116 -12.69 -6.00 -32.15
CA PRO A 116 -12.36 -4.94 -31.20
C PRO A 116 -12.19 -5.52 -29.80
N LYS A 117 -11.10 -5.15 -29.11
CA LYS A 117 -10.83 -5.61 -27.73
C LYS A 117 -10.83 -4.42 -26.78
N ILE A 118 -11.62 -4.52 -25.72
CA ILE A 118 -11.59 -3.60 -24.57
C ILE A 118 -10.90 -4.35 -23.43
N GLU A 119 -9.78 -3.82 -22.95
CA GLU A 119 -9.01 -4.36 -21.83
C GLU A 119 -8.93 -3.35 -20.69
N CYS A 120 -9.44 -3.73 -19.52
CA CYS A 120 -9.22 -3.01 -18.28
C CYS A 120 -7.98 -3.58 -17.58
N LYS A 121 -7.12 -2.69 -17.10
CA LYS A 121 -5.83 -3.04 -16.54
C LYS A 121 -5.58 -2.27 -15.25
N PHE A 122 -5.27 -3.00 -14.19
CA PHE A 122 -4.63 -2.45 -13.00
C PHE A 122 -3.12 -2.75 -13.05
N GLU A 123 -2.30 -1.77 -12.68
CA GLU A 123 -0.85 -1.91 -12.57
C GLU A 123 -0.34 -1.25 -11.30
N LEU A 124 0.50 -1.97 -10.57
CA LEU A 124 1.28 -1.44 -9.45
C LEU A 124 2.75 -1.61 -9.80
N SER A 125 3.54 -0.53 -9.76
CA SER A 125 4.97 -0.59 -10.02
C SER A 125 5.74 0.05 -8.86
N GLN A 126 6.82 -0.59 -8.43
CA GLN A 126 7.66 -0.12 -7.31
C GLN A 126 9.14 -0.37 -7.60
N ARG A 127 10.03 0.44 -7.01
CA ARG A 127 11.50 0.23 -7.09
C ARG A 127 11.90 -1.13 -6.51
N ARG A 128 12.93 -1.77 -7.07
CA ARG A 128 13.39 -3.10 -6.60
C ARG A 128 13.94 -3.05 -5.19
N LYS A 129 14.84 -2.09 -4.96
CA LYS A 129 15.44 -1.85 -3.65
C LYS A 129 14.93 -0.53 -3.10
N ASP A 130 14.59 -0.52 -1.82
CA ASP A 130 14.30 0.72 -1.11
C ASP A 130 15.59 1.51 -0.80
N GLN A 131 15.47 2.71 -0.18
CA GLN A 131 16.62 3.51 0.23
C GLN A 131 17.51 2.80 1.27
N ASN A 132 16.99 1.75 1.90
CA ASN A 132 17.70 0.93 2.88
C ASN A 132 18.23 -0.37 2.26
N GLU A 133 18.31 -0.47 0.94
CA GLU A 133 18.78 -1.63 0.18
C GLU A 133 17.97 -2.93 0.39
N ARG A 134 16.75 -2.84 0.94
CA ARG A 134 15.85 -3.99 1.13
C ARG A 134 15.09 -4.28 -0.16
N ASP A 135 14.92 -5.57 -0.45
CA ASP A 135 14.23 -6.04 -1.64
C ASP A 135 12.70 -6.02 -1.46
N ASN A 136 12.00 -5.28 -2.33
CA ASN A 136 10.54 -5.18 -2.33
C ASN A 136 9.84 -6.39 -2.98
N LEU A 137 10.58 -7.36 -3.53
CA LEU A 137 10.03 -8.53 -4.22
C LEU A 137 9.07 -9.34 -3.34
N PHE A 138 9.42 -9.54 -2.07
CA PHE A 138 8.59 -10.32 -1.15
C PHE A 138 7.19 -9.70 -1.00
N PHE A 139 7.14 -8.39 -0.74
CA PHE A 139 5.89 -7.65 -0.59
C PHE A 139 5.05 -7.67 -1.88
N LEU A 140 5.68 -7.46 -3.04
CA LEU A 140 4.96 -7.46 -4.31
C LEU A 140 4.47 -8.86 -4.72
N ASN A 141 5.13 -9.94 -4.28
CA ASN A 141 4.64 -11.30 -4.47
C ASN A 141 3.36 -11.56 -3.68
N GLU A 142 3.27 -11.10 -2.42
CA GLU A 142 2.04 -11.21 -1.63
C GLU A 142 0.86 -10.48 -2.30
N ILE A 143 1.11 -9.29 -2.85
CA ILE A 143 0.10 -8.54 -3.62
C ILE A 143 -0.27 -9.29 -4.90
N ALA A 144 0.72 -9.83 -5.61
CA ALA A 144 0.48 -10.57 -6.84
C ALA A 144 -0.39 -11.82 -6.60
N ILE A 145 -0.17 -12.54 -5.50
CA ILE A 145 -1.01 -13.68 -5.08
C ILE A 145 -2.45 -13.21 -4.85
N CYS A 146 -2.65 -12.10 -4.12
CA CYS A 146 -3.98 -11.55 -3.85
C CYS A 146 -4.74 -11.14 -5.12
N PHE A 147 -4.04 -10.64 -6.14
CA PHE A 147 -4.62 -10.20 -7.40
C PHE A 147 -4.54 -11.24 -8.52
N GLU A 148 -4.19 -12.48 -8.19
CA GLU A 148 -4.02 -13.57 -9.15
C GLU A 148 -3.14 -13.21 -10.36
N SER A 149 -2.05 -12.51 -10.05
CA SER A 149 -1.07 -11.98 -10.99
C SER A 149 0.32 -12.51 -10.66
N LEU A 150 1.30 -12.13 -11.48
CA LEU A 150 2.72 -12.40 -11.26
C LEU A 150 3.48 -11.07 -11.16
N VAL A 151 4.56 -11.06 -10.37
CA VAL A 151 5.53 -9.96 -10.37
C VAL A 151 6.43 -10.09 -11.59
N LYS A 152 6.60 -8.99 -12.33
CA LYS A 152 7.53 -8.89 -13.47
C LYS A 152 8.61 -7.85 -13.20
N LEU A 153 9.82 -8.15 -13.65
CA LEU A 153 10.93 -7.20 -13.70
C LEU A 153 10.72 -6.21 -14.85
N ILE A 154 10.90 -4.92 -14.57
CA ILE A 154 10.77 -3.85 -15.56
C ILE A 154 11.89 -2.82 -15.37
N ARG A 155 12.23 -2.08 -16.45
CA ARG A 155 13.28 -1.06 -16.44
C ARG A 155 14.66 -1.59 -15.98
N ASN A 156 14.97 -2.84 -16.33
CA ASN A 156 16.20 -3.52 -15.91
C ASN A 156 17.46 -2.79 -16.38
N ASP A 157 17.41 -2.17 -17.56
CA ASP A 157 18.56 -1.48 -18.16
C ASP A 157 18.72 -0.04 -17.66
N SER A 158 17.91 0.38 -16.68
CA SER A 158 17.96 1.74 -16.11
C SER A 158 18.62 1.74 -14.73
N ASN A 159 19.12 2.91 -14.32
CA ASN A 159 19.66 3.12 -12.97
C ASN A 159 18.60 2.92 -11.85
N ASN A 160 17.31 2.82 -12.20
CA ASN A 160 16.20 2.67 -11.26
C ASN A 160 15.34 1.46 -11.63
N PRO A 161 15.84 0.22 -11.45
CA PRO A 161 15.12 -0.97 -11.84
C PRO A 161 13.90 -1.19 -10.92
N GLN A 162 12.82 -1.72 -11.48
CA GLN A 162 11.51 -1.78 -10.83
C GLN A 162 10.89 -3.18 -10.94
N TYR A 163 9.99 -3.47 -10.02
CA TYR A 163 9.05 -4.58 -10.09
C TYR A 163 7.68 -4.05 -10.49
N ARG A 164 6.89 -4.87 -11.18
CA ARG A 164 5.53 -4.57 -11.61
C ARG A 164 4.59 -5.73 -11.35
N VAL A 165 3.43 -5.45 -10.78
CA VAL A 165 2.27 -6.34 -10.73
C VAL A 165 1.20 -5.78 -11.68
N ARG A 166 0.59 -6.62 -12.51
CA ARG A 166 -0.39 -6.17 -13.50
C ARG A 166 -1.49 -7.21 -13.71
N THR A 167 -2.74 -6.81 -13.57
CA THR A 167 -3.89 -7.63 -13.96
C THR A 167 -4.35 -7.25 -15.37
N THR A 168 -4.54 -8.25 -16.22
CA THR A 168 -5.09 -8.09 -17.58
C THR A 168 -6.14 -9.14 -17.93
N ASN A 169 -6.38 -10.09 -17.02
CA ASN A 169 -7.36 -11.16 -17.20
C ASN A 169 -8.60 -10.88 -16.32
N LEU A 170 -9.75 -11.45 -16.69
CA LEU A 170 -11.01 -11.21 -15.99
C LEU A 170 -10.92 -11.59 -14.50
N LYS A 171 -10.27 -12.71 -14.19
CA LYS A 171 -10.19 -13.24 -12.82
C LYS A 171 -9.41 -12.31 -11.89
N GLY A 172 -8.23 -11.85 -12.30
CA GLY A 172 -7.42 -10.88 -11.55
C GLY A 172 -8.08 -9.51 -11.46
N ASN A 173 -8.76 -9.06 -12.53
CA ASN A 173 -9.54 -7.82 -12.48
C ASN A 173 -10.72 -7.92 -11.49
N LEU A 174 -11.41 -9.07 -11.44
CA LEU A 174 -12.45 -9.32 -10.42
C LEU A 174 -11.86 -9.34 -9.01
N ALA A 175 -10.67 -9.90 -8.82
CA ALA A 175 -9.97 -9.87 -7.53
C ALA A 175 -9.65 -8.42 -7.08
N VAL A 176 -9.18 -7.58 -8.02
CA VAL A 176 -8.95 -6.15 -7.77
C VAL A 176 -10.26 -5.43 -7.45
N ILE A 177 -11.33 -5.65 -8.22
CA ILE A 177 -12.66 -5.05 -7.96
C ILE A 177 -13.16 -5.45 -6.57
N ASN A 178 -13.09 -6.74 -6.21
CA ASN A 178 -13.53 -7.23 -4.90
C ASN A 178 -12.73 -6.57 -3.76
N TYR A 179 -11.42 -6.45 -3.94
CA TYR A 179 -10.54 -5.79 -2.98
C TYR A 179 -10.89 -4.31 -2.82
N LEU A 180 -11.02 -3.56 -3.92
CA LEU A 180 -11.31 -2.12 -3.92
C LEU A 180 -12.77 -1.80 -3.55
N THR A 181 -13.70 -2.74 -3.75
CA THR A 181 -15.07 -2.61 -3.23
C THR A 181 -15.07 -2.67 -1.70
N LYS A 182 -14.23 -3.55 -1.13
CA LYS A 182 -14.08 -3.71 0.32
C LYS A 182 -13.22 -2.59 0.92
N TYR A 183 -12.21 -2.13 0.20
CA TYR A 183 -11.24 -1.12 0.60
C TYR A 183 -11.13 -0.04 -0.49
N PRO A 184 -12.09 0.89 -0.55
CA PRO A 184 -12.17 1.89 -1.61
C PRO A 184 -10.94 2.80 -1.61
N LEU A 185 -10.49 3.14 -2.81
CA LEU A 185 -9.52 4.22 -3.02
C LEU A 185 -10.16 5.56 -2.69
N PHE A 186 -9.34 6.60 -2.54
CA PHE A 186 -9.80 7.97 -2.40
C PHE A 186 -9.32 8.82 -3.57
N GLY A 187 -9.75 10.08 -3.59
CA GLY A 187 -9.26 11.08 -4.55
C GLY A 187 -9.58 10.79 -6.02
N THR A 188 -8.67 11.19 -6.92
CA THR A 188 -8.87 11.08 -8.37
C THR A 188 -8.86 9.63 -8.86
N LYS A 189 -8.08 8.75 -8.23
CA LYS A 189 -8.05 7.32 -8.58
C LYS A 189 -9.31 6.57 -8.18
N TYR A 190 -10.07 7.09 -7.21
CA TYR A 190 -11.42 6.59 -6.94
C TYR A 190 -12.38 6.89 -8.08
N SER A 191 -12.29 8.09 -8.68
CA SER A 191 -13.05 8.43 -9.89
C SER A 191 -12.66 7.51 -11.05
N ASP A 192 -11.35 7.34 -11.30
CA ASP A 192 -10.85 6.43 -12.34
C ASP A 192 -11.28 4.96 -12.14
N TYR A 193 -11.52 4.54 -10.89
CA TYR A 193 -12.04 3.21 -10.55
C TYR A 193 -13.56 3.09 -10.76
N LYS A 194 -14.29 4.20 -10.63
CA LYS A 194 -15.75 4.24 -10.78
C LYS A 194 -16.20 4.34 -12.23
N ASP A 195 -15.37 4.93 -13.08
CA ASP A 195 -15.56 5.03 -14.53
C ASP A 195 -15.34 3.68 -15.24
#